data_AF-A0A7Y3U3M4-F1
#
_entry.id   AF-A0A7Y3U3M4-F1
#
_cell.length_a   1.000
_cell.length_b   1.000
_cell.length_c   1.000
_cell.angle_alpha   90.00
_cell.angle_beta   90.00
_cell.angle_gamma   90.00
#
_symmetry.space_group_name_H-M   'P 1'
#
loop_
_entity.id
_entity.type
_entity.pdbx_description
1 polymer ?
#
loop_
_entity_poly.entity_id
_entity_poly.type
_entity_poly.pdbx_seq_one_letter_code
_entity_poly.pdbx_strand_id
1 'polypeptide(L)'
;MIRENNTVECLVCENRKPVVIVVFFLFLIVEIESLLNERGVKSMFSLNKLFMPLGIVVGLFSGAYLPDMGISALQAASIVGVISDENGDPIEDALIMIKSKKNTSGKKSKKTVSTDSEGVYEIDNVKKGKYKLTVKSKGYETVTEVLTTTNNSEEVERDFVLTFSTYTKTSDTKTMDAAVASYNEIGVLRKQVPIDGDAIASAYEGELQDLTKEVDAENTLTLDSDILAAIEDIKNNNEPDLAVQVIDKTLQRLFYLAILERITDVRDDFHDGKKSDLKFLWDEAYAAYQAIAGTADRENKVITEDRTSIETGSNPNLEDRITIAFVRGQDALDRKDHDEDEITVGVQRQVIRLSLVRAFYIAVLREVEGVLNNKDSDQEKALVYQKEGEVYYRIIEEFVSRDNPEGNEIIKSQLTGDLADVNADTLVSELSKGFIGRVRGELESNESALNANDRGDAMVTAEEALLYSEVFLEDLELRLGADDSEEIEDVLYELKDASDEVNKENADTASQTISTILDSYENVLL
;
A
#
# COMPACT_ATOMS: atom_id res chain seq x y z
N MET A 1 -42.69 -78.40 -21.51
CA MET A 1 -43.55 -78.11 -22.66
C MET A 1 -44.19 -76.75 -22.44
N ILE A 2 -44.30 -75.97 -23.49
CA ILE A 2 -44.37 -74.50 -23.54
C ILE A 2 -45.82 -73.96 -23.46
N ARG A 3 -46.00 -72.80 -22.78
CA ARG A 3 -47.06 -71.73 -22.89
C ARG A 3 -48.53 -72.09 -22.54
N GLU A 4 -49.42 -71.20 -22.09
CA GLU A 4 -49.53 -69.72 -22.16
C GLU A 4 -50.63 -69.19 -21.18
N ASN A 5 -50.48 -67.92 -20.77
CA ASN A 5 -51.48 -66.85 -20.57
C ASN A 5 -52.43 -66.69 -19.34
N ASN A 6 -52.40 -65.43 -18.88
CA ASN A 6 -53.46 -64.52 -18.40
C ASN A 6 -53.74 -64.31 -16.89
N THR A 7 -53.21 -63.16 -16.44
CA THR A 7 -53.66 -62.15 -15.45
C THR A 7 -55.12 -62.16 -14.99
N VAL A 8 -55.38 -61.94 -13.68
CA VAL A 8 -56.30 -60.91 -13.09
C VAL A 8 -55.96 -60.68 -11.58
N GLU A 9 -55.91 -59.39 -11.19
CA GLU A 9 -56.20 -58.71 -9.89
C GLU A 9 -55.24 -58.56 -8.67
N CYS A 10 -55.29 -57.31 -8.17
CA CYS A 10 -54.62 -56.63 -7.06
C CYS A 10 -54.92 -57.14 -5.64
N LEU A 11 -53.98 -56.96 -4.70
CA LEU A 11 -54.14 -56.07 -3.52
C LEU A 11 -52.82 -55.96 -2.69
N VAL A 12 -52.30 -54.72 -2.60
CA VAL A 12 -51.86 -53.99 -1.39
C VAL A 12 -50.62 -54.43 -0.55
N CYS A 13 -49.81 -53.40 -0.23
CA CYS A 13 -48.70 -53.26 0.74
C CYS A 13 -47.37 -53.98 0.38
N GLU A 14 -46.18 -53.39 0.45
CA GLU A 14 -45.68 -52.34 1.35
C GLU A 14 -44.37 -51.72 0.80
N ASN A 15 -44.22 -50.41 0.99
CA ASN A 15 -43.03 -49.62 0.65
C ASN A 15 -41.78 -50.12 1.41
N ARG A 16 -40.71 -50.50 0.69
CA ARG A 16 -39.36 -50.53 1.25
C ARG A 16 -38.67 -49.18 1.03
N LYS A 17 -38.49 -48.42 2.12
CA LYS A 17 -37.39 -47.47 2.26
C LYS A 17 -36.12 -48.24 2.68
N PRO A 18 -34.91 -47.82 2.28
CA PRO A 18 -33.73 -48.00 3.11
C PRO A 18 -33.48 -46.73 3.93
N VAL A 19 -33.26 -46.95 5.23
CA VAL A 19 -32.88 -45.99 6.26
C VAL A 19 -31.42 -46.28 6.60
N VAL A 20 -30.61 -45.22 6.67
CA VAL A 20 -29.37 -45.04 7.45
C VAL A 20 -28.11 -45.81 7.00
N ILE A 21 -27.19 -45.06 6.40
CA ILE A 21 -25.74 -45.19 6.63
C ILE A 21 -25.31 -43.86 7.25
N VAL A 22 -25.14 -43.88 8.58
CA VAL A 22 -24.43 -42.87 9.37
C VAL A 22 -23.18 -43.59 9.89
N VAL A 23 -22.10 -42.82 10.07
CA VAL A 23 -20.75 -43.18 10.53
C VAL A 23 -19.76 -43.43 9.39
N PHE A 24 -18.59 -42.78 9.50
CA PHE A 24 -17.44 -42.68 8.58
C PHE A 24 -17.42 -41.50 7.62
N PHE A 25 -17.20 -40.28 8.14
CA PHE A 25 -16.40 -39.22 7.49
C PHE A 25 -16.12 -38.13 8.54
N LEU A 26 -15.31 -38.46 9.56
CA LEU A 26 -14.76 -37.47 10.49
C LEU A 26 -13.43 -37.91 11.13
N PHE A 27 -12.63 -38.70 10.41
CA PHE A 27 -11.36 -39.25 10.90
C PHE A 27 -10.31 -39.32 9.78
N LEU A 28 -10.16 -38.26 8.99
CA LEU A 28 -9.09 -38.18 7.99
C LEU A 28 -8.47 -36.79 7.78
N ILE A 29 -8.64 -35.86 8.72
CA ILE A 29 -8.01 -34.53 8.67
C ILE A 29 -7.01 -34.31 9.83
N VAL A 30 -6.97 -35.17 10.84
CA VAL A 30 -6.04 -35.03 12.00
C VAL A 30 -4.73 -35.85 11.83
N GLU A 31 -4.54 -36.57 10.72
CA GLU A 31 -3.40 -37.49 10.55
C GLU A 31 -2.41 -37.10 9.43
N ILE A 32 -2.56 -35.91 8.82
CA ILE A 32 -1.62 -35.40 7.81
C ILE A 32 -0.61 -34.40 8.40
N GLU A 33 -0.98 -33.61 9.42
CA GLU A 33 -0.06 -32.70 10.10
C GLU A 33 0.99 -33.43 10.95
N SER A 34 0.65 -34.60 11.50
CA SER A 34 1.59 -35.42 12.29
C SER A 34 2.66 -36.13 11.44
N LEU A 35 2.51 -36.21 10.10
CA LEU A 35 3.43 -36.95 9.22
C LEU A 35 4.39 -36.05 8.41
N LEU A 36 4.19 -34.73 8.43
CA LEU A 36 5.07 -33.78 7.73
C LEU A 36 6.17 -33.18 8.65
N ASN A 37 6.07 -33.35 9.97
CA ASN A 37 7.05 -32.80 10.92
C ASN A 37 8.31 -33.70 11.13
N GLU A 38 8.36 -34.91 10.56
CA GLU A 38 9.51 -35.82 10.72
C GLU A 38 10.54 -35.79 9.55
N ARG A 39 10.38 -34.91 8.56
CA ARG A 39 11.35 -34.78 7.45
C ARG A 39 11.67 -33.33 7.15
N GLY A 40 12.55 -32.74 7.97
CA GLY A 40 13.03 -31.37 7.83
C GLY A 40 13.43 -30.98 6.41
N VAL A 41 12.51 -30.34 5.70
CA VAL A 41 12.70 -29.67 4.42
C VAL A 41 12.09 -28.28 4.57
N LYS A 42 12.94 -27.28 4.86
CA LYS A 42 12.62 -25.86 4.69
C LYS A 42 12.57 -25.58 3.18
N SER A 43 11.40 -25.18 2.67
CA SER A 43 11.27 -24.46 1.39
C SER A 43 9.83 -23.99 1.20
N MET A 44 9.59 -22.72 1.56
CA MET A 44 8.95 -21.70 0.71
C MET A 44 7.81 -22.21 -0.18
N PHE A 45 6.57 -22.11 0.32
CA PHE A 45 5.33 -21.84 -0.43
C PHE A 45 4.23 -21.54 0.59
N SER A 46 3.83 -20.26 0.67
CA SER A 46 2.65 -19.82 1.42
C SER A 46 1.40 -20.44 0.78
N LEU A 47 0.72 -21.29 1.54
CA LEU A 47 -0.57 -21.84 1.16
C LEU A 47 -1.42 -21.97 2.42
N ASN A 48 -1.85 -20.84 2.99
CA ASN A 48 -2.94 -20.83 3.96
C ASN A 48 -3.57 -19.43 4.11
N LYS A 49 -4.45 -19.05 3.18
CA LYS A 49 -5.52 -18.07 3.46
C LYS A 49 -6.85 -18.68 3.02
N LEU A 50 -7.50 -19.37 3.95
CA LEU A 50 -8.93 -19.67 3.91
C LEU A 50 -9.47 -19.42 5.32
N PHE A 51 -9.36 -18.18 5.78
CA PHE A 51 -10.13 -17.69 6.91
C PHE A 51 -11.43 -17.12 6.37
N MET A 52 -12.54 -17.70 6.80
CA MET A 52 -13.90 -17.29 6.47
C MET A 52 -14.44 -16.57 7.72
N PRO A 53 -14.91 -15.31 7.65
CA PRO A 53 -15.41 -14.65 8.85
C PRO A 53 -16.74 -15.26 9.29
N LEU A 54 -16.81 -15.49 10.60
CA LEU A 54 -17.88 -16.16 11.31
C LEU A 54 -19.11 -15.24 11.41
N GLY A 55 -20.11 -15.45 10.57
CA GLY A 55 -21.29 -14.58 10.53
C GLY A 55 -22.64 -15.23 10.21
N ILE A 56 -22.92 -16.49 10.56
CA ILE A 56 -24.28 -17.05 10.38
C ILE A 56 -24.69 -17.99 11.53
N VAL A 57 -25.46 -17.45 12.48
CA VAL A 57 -26.32 -18.24 13.38
C VAL A 57 -27.68 -18.41 12.70
N VAL A 58 -28.00 -19.60 12.20
CA VAL A 58 -29.37 -19.98 11.80
C VAL A 58 -29.92 -21.04 12.74
N GLY A 59 -31.05 -20.69 13.35
CA GLY A 59 -31.72 -21.42 14.41
C GLY A 59 -32.34 -22.76 14.03
N LEU A 60 -32.53 -23.55 15.07
CA LEU A 60 -33.23 -24.82 15.16
C LEU A 60 -34.62 -24.78 14.50
N PHE A 61 -34.86 -25.68 13.55
CA PHE A 61 -36.22 -26.05 13.11
C PHE A 61 -36.70 -27.30 13.86
N SER A 62 -37.75 -27.13 14.68
CA SER A 62 -38.67 -28.21 15.03
C SER A 62 -39.68 -28.39 13.90
N GLY A 63 -39.93 -29.66 13.56
CA GLY A 63 -40.66 -30.05 12.36
C GLY A 63 -42.15 -29.69 12.37
N ALA A 64 -42.59 -29.09 11.27
CA ALA A 64 -43.96 -29.14 10.80
C ALA A 64 -43.96 -29.47 9.30
N TYR A 65 -44.64 -30.55 8.94
CA TYR A 65 -44.88 -30.96 7.56
C TYR A 65 -45.66 -29.87 6.83
N LEU A 66 -45.02 -29.16 5.89
CA LEU A 66 -45.73 -28.38 4.89
C LEU A 66 -45.86 -29.25 3.61
N PRO A 67 -47.02 -29.24 2.95
CA PRO A 67 -47.18 -29.90 1.66
C PRO A 67 -46.25 -29.22 0.65
N ASP A 68 -45.63 -30.05 -0.19
CA ASP A 68 -44.77 -29.66 -1.31
C ASP A 68 -45.54 -28.73 -2.27
N MET A 69 -45.48 -27.43 -1.98
CA MET A 69 -45.72 -26.41 -2.98
C MET A 69 -44.47 -26.39 -3.82
N GLY A 70 -44.57 -26.87 -5.06
CA GLY A 70 -43.53 -26.74 -6.07
C GLY A 70 -43.22 -25.27 -6.36
N ILE A 71 -42.50 -24.63 -5.45
CA ILE A 71 -41.72 -23.44 -5.70
C ILE A 71 -40.45 -24.01 -6.31
N SER A 72 -40.36 -23.98 -7.64
CA SER A 72 -39.06 -24.07 -8.29
C SER A 72 -38.27 -22.89 -7.76
N ALA A 73 -37.48 -23.10 -6.71
CA ALA A 73 -36.52 -22.13 -6.24
C ALA A 73 -35.72 -21.73 -7.47
N LEU A 74 -35.69 -20.44 -7.76
CA LEU A 74 -34.94 -19.90 -8.87
C LEU A 74 -33.47 -20.03 -8.48
N GLN A 75 -32.91 -21.22 -8.64
CA GLN A 75 -31.51 -21.48 -8.43
C GLN A 75 -30.76 -20.48 -9.33
N ALA A 76 -29.94 -19.64 -8.71
CA ALA A 76 -29.00 -18.76 -9.37
C ALA A 76 -27.60 -19.01 -8.81
N ALA A 77 -26.59 -18.90 -9.66
CA ALA A 77 -25.18 -18.95 -9.29
C ALA A 77 -24.74 -17.63 -8.61
N SER A 78 -23.70 -17.70 -7.78
CA SER A 78 -22.87 -16.57 -7.38
C SER A 78 -21.58 -16.59 -8.21
N ILE A 79 -21.03 -15.41 -8.53
CA ILE A 79 -19.66 -15.28 -9.03
C ILE A 79 -18.89 -14.54 -7.95
N VAL A 80 -17.83 -15.16 -7.46
CA VAL A 80 -16.96 -14.61 -6.41
C VAL A 80 -15.54 -14.56 -6.94
N GLY A 81 -14.67 -13.79 -6.31
CA GLY A 81 -13.24 -13.81 -6.61
C GLY A 81 -12.54 -12.60 -6.03
N VAL A 82 -11.23 -12.54 -6.28
CA VAL A 82 -10.36 -11.44 -5.87
C VAL A 82 -9.91 -10.66 -7.11
N ILE A 83 -9.79 -9.35 -6.96
CA ILE A 83 -9.18 -8.46 -7.95
C ILE A 83 -7.89 -7.94 -7.36
N SER A 84 -6.78 -8.28 -8.00
CA SER A 84 -5.46 -7.83 -7.62
C SER A 84 -4.75 -7.13 -8.77
N ASP A 85 -3.67 -6.46 -8.46
CA ASP A 85 -2.74 -5.95 -9.45
C ASP A 85 -1.71 -7.02 -9.88
N GLU A 86 -0.77 -6.63 -10.74
CA GLU A 86 0.28 -7.53 -11.23
C GLU A 86 1.37 -7.86 -10.19
N ASN A 87 1.42 -7.14 -9.07
CA ASN A 87 2.27 -7.42 -7.92
C ASN A 87 1.60 -8.39 -6.94
N GLY A 88 0.28 -8.59 -7.07
CA GLY A 88 -0.52 -9.46 -6.22
C GLY A 88 -1.25 -8.71 -5.11
N ASP A 89 -1.14 -7.38 -5.06
CA ASP A 89 -1.79 -6.56 -4.06
C ASP A 89 -3.29 -6.41 -4.40
N PRO A 90 -4.20 -6.53 -3.42
CA PRO A 90 -5.64 -6.42 -3.66
C PRO A 90 -6.03 -5.01 -4.09
N ILE A 91 -6.99 -4.92 -5.01
CA ILE A 91 -7.49 -3.63 -5.51
C ILE A 91 -8.88 -3.35 -4.90
N GLU A 92 -8.90 -2.44 -3.94
CA GLU A 92 -10.12 -1.84 -3.39
C GLU A 92 -10.88 -1.00 -4.45
N ASP A 93 -12.21 -0.95 -4.32
CA ASP A 93 -13.13 -0.17 -5.16
C ASP A 93 -13.08 -0.45 -6.67
N ALA A 94 -12.52 -1.60 -7.07
CA ALA A 94 -12.57 -2.05 -8.44
C ALA A 94 -14.02 -2.33 -8.87
N LEU A 95 -14.46 -1.73 -9.96
CA LEU A 95 -15.83 -1.88 -10.47
C LEU A 95 -15.95 -3.05 -11.43
N ILE A 96 -16.69 -4.10 -11.04
CA ILE A 96 -17.03 -5.24 -11.88
C ILE A 96 -18.40 -5.01 -12.53
N MET A 97 -18.42 -4.91 -13.85
CA MET A 97 -19.65 -4.76 -14.63
C MET A 97 -19.98 -6.04 -15.40
N ILE A 98 -21.05 -6.72 -15.00
CA ILE A 98 -21.55 -7.93 -15.65
C ILE A 98 -22.72 -7.63 -16.59
N LYS A 99 -22.61 -8.08 -17.85
CA LYS A 99 -23.65 -7.92 -18.89
C LYS A 99 -24.03 -9.25 -19.53
N SER A 100 -25.31 -9.60 -19.53
CA SER A 100 -25.82 -10.76 -20.28
C SER A 100 -26.09 -10.42 -21.76
N LYS A 101 -25.94 -11.41 -22.64
CA LYS A 101 -26.54 -11.32 -23.98
C LYS A 101 -28.08 -11.28 -23.86
N LYS A 102 -28.75 -10.66 -24.86
CA LYS A 102 -30.22 -10.61 -24.92
C LYS A 102 -30.79 -12.02 -24.68
N ASN A 103 -31.59 -12.16 -23.62
CA ASN A 103 -32.34 -13.38 -23.38
C ASN A 103 -33.51 -13.51 -24.37
N THR A 104 -34.22 -14.64 -24.34
CA THR A 104 -35.39 -14.93 -25.20
C THR A 104 -36.52 -13.92 -25.06
N SER A 105 -36.52 -13.09 -24.01
CA SER A 105 -37.46 -12.01 -23.74
C SER A 105 -36.96 -10.62 -24.19
N GLY A 106 -35.80 -10.53 -24.84
CA GLY A 106 -35.23 -9.30 -25.37
C GLY A 106 -34.59 -8.35 -24.34
N LYS A 107 -34.59 -8.71 -23.05
CA LYS A 107 -34.08 -7.86 -21.95
C LYS A 107 -32.61 -8.17 -21.68
N LYS A 108 -31.78 -7.13 -21.58
CA LYS A 108 -30.39 -7.22 -21.10
C LYS A 108 -30.39 -7.08 -19.57
N SER A 109 -29.63 -7.90 -18.87
CA SER A 109 -29.28 -7.62 -17.47
C SER A 109 -27.90 -6.95 -17.42
N LYS A 110 -27.80 -5.90 -16.60
CA LYS A 110 -26.54 -5.24 -16.21
C LYS A 110 -26.55 -5.16 -14.68
N LYS A 111 -25.49 -5.65 -14.04
CA LYS A 111 -25.21 -5.44 -12.61
C LYS A 111 -23.79 -4.88 -12.51
N THR A 112 -23.58 -4.04 -11.50
CA THR A 112 -22.26 -3.49 -11.13
C THR A 112 -22.07 -3.79 -9.65
N VAL A 113 -20.88 -4.24 -9.27
CA VAL A 113 -20.42 -4.39 -7.88
C VAL A 113 -19.02 -3.77 -7.77
N SER A 114 -18.63 -3.33 -6.58
CA SER A 114 -17.27 -2.94 -6.22
C SER A 114 -16.61 -4.05 -5.41
N THR A 115 -15.27 -4.05 -5.35
CA THR A 115 -14.51 -4.82 -4.37
C THR A 115 -14.45 -4.11 -3.04
N ASP A 116 -14.23 -4.87 -1.96
CA ASP A 116 -13.87 -4.36 -0.63
C ASP A 116 -12.35 -4.11 -0.50
N SER A 117 -11.89 -3.78 0.71
CA SER A 117 -10.49 -3.50 1.06
C SER A 117 -9.54 -4.68 0.80
N GLU A 118 -10.04 -5.92 0.85
CA GLU A 118 -9.30 -7.14 0.50
C GLU A 118 -9.37 -7.47 -0.99
N GLY A 119 -9.97 -6.61 -1.81
CA GLY A 119 -10.13 -6.84 -3.26
C GLY A 119 -11.16 -7.92 -3.59
N VAL A 120 -11.95 -8.38 -2.62
CA VAL A 120 -12.94 -9.45 -2.78
C VAL A 120 -14.22 -8.86 -3.38
N TYR A 121 -14.86 -9.61 -4.29
CA TYR A 121 -16.17 -9.23 -4.83
C TYR A 121 -17.14 -10.40 -4.88
N GLU A 122 -18.44 -10.11 -4.74
CA GLU A 122 -19.51 -11.09 -4.92
C GLU A 122 -20.63 -10.57 -5.85
N ILE A 123 -20.96 -11.38 -6.85
CA ILE A 123 -22.10 -11.16 -7.74
C ILE A 123 -23.13 -12.26 -7.54
N ASP A 124 -24.10 -11.97 -6.68
CA ASP A 124 -25.27 -12.82 -6.52
C ASP A 124 -26.24 -12.85 -7.70
N ASN A 125 -27.06 -13.91 -7.67
CA ASN A 125 -28.27 -14.06 -8.49
C ASN A 125 -27.99 -14.14 -10.00
N VAL A 126 -26.88 -14.77 -10.37
CA VAL A 126 -26.45 -14.98 -11.76
C VAL A 126 -27.10 -16.23 -12.32
N LYS A 127 -28.03 -16.07 -13.26
CA LYS A 127 -28.66 -17.21 -13.95
C LYS A 127 -27.67 -17.87 -14.91
N LYS A 128 -27.93 -19.11 -15.31
CA LYS A 128 -27.19 -19.78 -16.40
C LYS A 128 -27.23 -18.95 -17.68
N GLY A 129 -26.07 -18.77 -18.29
CA GLY A 129 -25.95 -17.99 -19.51
C GLY A 129 -24.53 -17.52 -19.79
N LYS A 130 -24.38 -16.81 -20.91
CA LYS A 130 -23.11 -16.21 -21.33
C LYS A 130 -23.09 -14.73 -20.95
N TYR A 131 -22.09 -14.36 -20.17
CA TYR A 131 -21.89 -13.04 -19.61
C TYR A 131 -20.59 -12.42 -20.13
N LYS A 132 -20.59 -11.10 -20.26
CA LYS A 132 -19.38 -10.30 -20.47
C LYS A 132 -19.13 -9.55 -19.17
N LEU A 133 -18.00 -9.84 -18.53
CA LEU A 133 -17.50 -9.13 -17.37
C LEU A 133 -16.53 -8.06 -17.88
N THR A 134 -16.61 -6.87 -17.31
CA THR A 134 -15.70 -5.77 -17.57
C THR A 134 -15.30 -5.21 -16.22
N VAL A 135 -14.02 -5.32 -15.90
CA VAL A 135 -13.44 -4.86 -14.64
C VAL A 135 -12.71 -3.55 -14.89
N LYS A 136 -12.88 -2.58 -13.99
CA LYS A 136 -12.27 -1.26 -14.09
C LYS A 136 -11.87 -0.77 -12.71
N SER A 137 -10.63 -0.35 -12.55
CA SER A 137 -10.19 0.47 -11.44
C SER A 137 -9.37 1.65 -11.97
N LYS A 138 -9.41 2.78 -11.27
CA LYS A 138 -8.62 3.98 -11.64
C LYS A 138 -7.16 3.72 -11.29
N GLY A 139 -6.26 4.00 -12.22
CA GLY A 139 -4.85 3.59 -12.12
C GLY A 139 -4.53 2.29 -12.85
N TYR A 140 -5.53 1.63 -13.46
CA TYR A 140 -5.37 0.31 -14.06
C TYR A 140 -5.99 0.17 -15.45
N GLU A 141 -5.45 -0.75 -16.25
CA GLU A 141 -6.05 -1.11 -17.54
C GLU A 141 -7.39 -1.85 -17.38
N THR A 142 -8.31 -1.64 -18.32
CA THR A 142 -9.63 -2.29 -18.30
C THR A 142 -9.54 -3.73 -18.80
N VAL A 143 -9.81 -4.70 -17.92
CA VAL A 143 -9.93 -6.11 -18.30
C VAL A 143 -11.37 -6.43 -18.73
N THR A 144 -11.50 -7.31 -19.73
CA THR A 144 -12.81 -7.77 -20.21
C THR A 144 -12.76 -9.24 -20.56
N GLU A 145 -13.58 -10.01 -19.85
CA GLU A 145 -13.69 -11.45 -20.03
C GLU A 145 -15.12 -11.88 -20.38
N VAL A 146 -15.24 -13.03 -21.03
CA VAL A 146 -16.53 -13.65 -21.33
C VAL A 146 -16.67 -14.97 -20.55
N LEU A 147 -17.49 -14.93 -19.50
CA LEU A 147 -17.80 -16.10 -18.66
C LEU A 147 -19.08 -16.79 -19.14
N THR A 148 -19.15 -18.11 -18.98
CA THR A 148 -20.39 -18.89 -19.20
C THR A 148 -20.74 -19.66 -17.95
N THR A 149 -21.91 -19.38 -17.37
CA THR A 149 -22.46 -20.12 -16.23
C THR A 149 -23.36 -21.25 -16.77
N THR A 150 -23.06 -22.49 -16.41
CA THR A 150 -23.75 -23.69 -16.91
C THR A 150 -24.81 -24.23 -15.96
N ASN A 151 -24.58 -24.08 -14.64
CA ASN A 151 -25.49 -24.52 -13.60
C ASN A 151 -26.03 -23.33 -12.82
N ASN A 152 -27.24 -23.51 -12.29
CA ASN A 152 -27.98 -22.47 -11.58
C ASN A 152 -27.72 -22.52 -10.06
N SER A 153 -26.72 -23.24 -9.57
CA SER A 153 -26.49 -23.44 -8.12
C SER A 153 -25.01 -23.63 -7.80
N GLU A 154 -24.15 -23.00 -8.60
CA GLU A 154 -22.71 -23.15 -8.55
C GLU A 154 -22.12 -21.80 -8.15
N GLU A 155 -21.22 -21.80 -7.19
CA GLU A 155 -20.33 -20.68 -6.95
C GLU A 155 -19.23 -20.73 -8.00
N VAL A 156 -19.05 -19.63 -8.72
CA VAL A 156 -18.07 -19.54 -9.81
C VAL A 156 -16.98 -18.57 -9.39
N GLU A 157 -15.87 -19.12 -8.91
CA GLU A 157 -14.68 -18.36 -8.52
C GLU A 157 -13.95 -17.81 -9.76
N ARG A 158 -13.76 -16.50 -9.86
CA ARG A 158 -13.09 -15.85 -10.99
C ARG A 158 -12.30 -14.64 -10.52
N ASP A 159 -10.98 -14.78 -10.52
CA ASP A 159 -10.09 -13.69 -10.19
C ASP A 159 -9.74 -12.84 -11.41
N PHE A 160 -9.36 -11.60 -11.16
CA PHE A 160 -8.87 -10.69 -12.18
C PHE A 160 -7.56 -10.04 -11.73
N VAL A 161 -6.55 -10.12 -12.60
CA VAL A 161 -5.31 -9.36 -12.45
C VAL A 161 -5.36 -8.16 -13.37
N LEU A 162 -5.18 -6.97 -12.82
CA LEU A 162 -5.16 -5.70 -13.54
C LEU A 162 -3.71 -5.20 -13.65
N THR A 163 -3.35 -4.65 -14.80
CA THR A 163 -2.03 -4.05 -15.01
C THR A 163 -2.07 -2.56 -14.76
N PHE A 164 -0.97 -1.98 -14.28
CA PHE A 164 -0.90 -0.54 -14.01
C PHE A 164 -1.09 0.28 -15.28
N SER A 165 -1.79 1.40 -15.14
CA SER A 165 -1.87 2.42 -16.18
C SER A 165 -0.77 3.46 -15.98
N THR A 166 -0.16 3.91 -17.07
CA THR A 166 0.81 5.02 -17.00
C THR A 166 0.11 6.34 -16.70
N TYR A 167 0.71 7.18 -15.85
CA TYR A 167 0.26 8.56 -15.69
C TYR A 167 0.51 9.37 -16.97
N THR A 168 -0.47 10.16 -17.40
CA THR A 168 -0.35 11.06 -18.56
C THR A 168 -0.61 12.49 -18.13
N LYS A 169 0.43 13.33 -18.17
CA LYS A 169 0.30 14.77 -17.90
C LYS A 169 -0.75 15.41 -18.80
N THR A 170 -1.58 16.27 -18.23
CA THR A 170 -2.59 17.05 -18.99
C THR A 170 -2.13 18.46 -19.32
N SER A 171 -1.04 18.89 -18.69
CA SER A 171 -0.45 20.22 -18.76
C SER A 171 1.04 20.14 -19.12
N ASP A 172 1.58 21.26 -19.60
CA ASP A 172 2.99 21.40 -20.01
C ASP A 172 3.83 21.95 -18.85
N THR A 173 4.67 21.11 -18.24
CA THR A 173 5.42 21.41 -17.01
C THR A 173 6.90 21.70 -17.28
N LYS A 174 7.18 22.50 -18.33
CA LYS A 174 8.55 22.67 -18.88
C LYS A 174 9.62 23.05 -17.86
N THR A 175 9.31 23.94 -16.93
CA THR A 175 10.26 24.41 -15.91
C THR A 175 10.68 23.26 -15.00
N MET A 176 9.70 22.53 -14.43
CA MET A 176 10.00 21.35 -13.63
C MET A 176 10.69 20.24 -14.44
N ASP A 177 10.25 19.98 -15.68
CA ASP A 177 10.89 19.00 -16.56
C ASP A 177 12.37 19.36 -16.84
N ALA A 178 12.70 20.65 -16.97
CA ALA A 178 14.06 21.13 -17.14
C ALA A 178 14.90 20.97 -15.86
N ALA A 179 14.34 21.28 -14.68
CA ALA A 179 15.00 21.05 -13.40
C ALA A 179 15.33 19.56 -13.19
N VAL A 180 14.40 18.66 -13.51
CA VAL A 180 14.61 17.20 -13.48
C VAL A 180 15.70 16.78 -14.47
N ALA A 181 15.74 17.38 -15.67
CA ALA A 181 16.79 17.10 -16.66
C ALA A 181 18.18 17.53 -16.14
N SER A 182 18.30 18.70 -15.54
CA SER A 182 19.53 19.18 -14.87
C SER A 182 19.97 18.26 -13.74
N TYR A 183 19.04 17.78 -12.91
CA TYR A 183 19.34 16.82 -11.85
C TYR A 183 19.91 15.51 -12.42
N ASN A 184 19.29 14.99 -13.49
CA ASN A 184 19.78 13.79 -14.17
C ASN A 184 21.17 13.99 -14.78
N GLU A 185 21.46 15.17 -15.35
CA GLU A 185 22.78 15.53 -15.85
C GLU A 185 23.84 15.54 -14.72
N ILE A 186 23.53 16.18 -13.58
CA ILE A 186 24.38 16.15 -12.38
C ILE A 186 24.62 14.70 -11.92
N GLY A 187 23.59 13.85 -11.97
CA GLY A 187 23.68 12.43 -11.66
C GLY A 187 24.67 11.65 -12.54
N VAL A 188 24.92 12.10 -13.77
CA VAL A 188 25.97 11.57 -14.67
C VAL A 188 27.32 12.18 -14.36
N LEU A 189 27.39 13.51 -14.20
CA LEU A 189 28.62 14.26 -13.95
C LEU A 189 29.33 13.83 -12.66
N ARG A 190 28.57 13.60 -11.59
CA ARG A 190 29.12 13.19 -10.28
C ARG A 190 29.78 11.81 -10.27
N LYS A 191 29.60 11.01 -11.32
CA LYS A 191 30.19 9.67 -11.48
C LYS A 191 31.45 9.67 -12.35
N GLN A 192 31.88 10.82 -12.84
CA GLN A 192 33.08 10.94 -13.69
C GLN A 192 34.37 10.90 -12.85
N VAL A 193 35.47 10.51 -13.50
CA VAL A 193 36.81 10.47 -12.87
C VAL A 193 37.81 11.22 -13.77
N PRO A 194 38.34 12.38 -13.35
CA PRO A 194 38.00 13.13 -12.14
C PRO A 194 36.57 13.73 -12.20
N ILE A 195 36.00 14.06 -11.05
CA ILE A 195 34.70 14.74 -10.96
C ILE A 195 34.90 16.21 -11.39
N ASP A 196 34.08 16.67 -12.35
CA ASP A 196 34.16 18.04 -12.88
C ASP A 196 33.18 18.97 -12.14
N GLY A 197 33.69 19.66 -11.11
CA GLY A 197 32.90 20.60 -10.31
C GLY A 197 32.39 21.83 -11.10
N ASP A 198 33.09 22.25 -12.16
CA ASP A 198 32.63 23.37 -12.99
C ASP A 198 31.46 22.96 -13.90
N ALA A 199 31.50 21.72 -14.42
CA ALA A 199 30.38 21.14 -15.15
C ALA A 199 29.15 20.97 -14.24
N ILE A 200 29.33 20.48 -13.01
CA ILE A 200 28.23 20.33 -12.04
C ILE A 200 27.63 21.71 -11.71
N ALA A 201 28.46 22.72 -11.47
CA ALA A 201 27.98 24.10 -11.25
C ALA A 201 27.14 24.60 -12.41
N SER A 202 27.60 24.37 -13.64
CA SER A 202 26.89 24.79 -14.86
C SER A 202 25.55 24.08 -15.04
N ALA A 203 25.47 22.78 -14.70
CA ALA A 203 24.23 22.00 -14.77
C ALA A 203 23.22 22.39 -13.67
N TYR A 204 23.71 22.86 -12.53
CA TYR A 204 22.88 23.31 -11.40
C TYR A 204 22.22 24.68 -11.66
N GLU A 205 22.89 25.58 -12.38
CA GLU A 205 22.33 26.90 -12.74
C GLU A 205 21.01 26.82 -13.53
N GLY A 206 20.19 27.88 -13.46
CA GLY A 206 18.92 27.98 -14.18
C GLY A 206 17.74 27.42 -13.39
N GLU A 207 16.85 26.68 -14.06
CA GLU A 207 15.56 26.23 -13.49
C GLU A 207 15.72 25.35 -12.23
N LEU A 208 16.79 24.54 -12.14
CA LEU A 208 17.04 23.72 -10.96
C LEU A 208 17.42 24.58 -9.75
N GLN A 209 18.35 25.52 -9.92
CA GLN A 209 18.71 26.46 -8.86
C GLN A 209 17.55 27.40 -8.48
N ASP A 210 16.76 27.83 -9.46
CA ASP A 210 15.58 28.67 -9.19
C ASP A 210 14.55 27.91 -8.35
N LEU A 211 14.29 26.63 -8.67
CA LEU A 211 13.48 25.75 -7.83
C LEU A 211 14.08 25.58 -6.42
N THR A 212 15.40 25.41 -6.29
CA THR A 212 16.04 25.33 -4.96
C THR A 212 15.78 26.58 -4.12
N LYS A 213 15.89 27.77 -4.73
CA LYS A 213 15.69 29.05 -4.03
C LYS A 213 14.23 29.30 -3.66
N GLU A 214 13.30 28.85 -4.51
CA GLU A 214 11.86 28.84 -4.20
C GLU A 214 11.60 28.02 -2.94
N VAL A 215 12.02 26.75 -2.94
CA VAL A 215 11.83 25.85 -1.80
C VAL A 215 12.54 26.33 -0.55
N ASP A 216 13.75 26.90 -0.67
CA ASP A 216 14.47 27.50 0.46
C ASP A 216 13.69 28.65 1.11
N ALA A 217 13.11 29.53 0.29
CA ALA A 217 12.37 30.70 0.78
C ALA A 217 11.10 30.28 1.52
N GLU A 218 10.39 29.27 1.02
CA GLU A 218 9.13 28.79 1.60
C GLU A 218 9.34 28.00 2.89
N ASN A 219 10.41 27.20 2.95
CA ASN A 219 10.67 26.29 4.06
C ASN A 219 11.69 26.83 5.07
N THR A 220 12.23 28.04 4.85
CA THR A 220 13.31 28.62 5.66
C THR A 220 14.54 27.69 5.73
N LEU A 221 14.95 27.16 4.57
CA LEU A 221 16.07 26.24 4.41
C LEU A 221 17.29 26.90 3.74
N THR A 222 18.35 26.13 3.57
CA THR A 222 19.64 26.56 3.02
C THR A 222 20.17 25.60 1.94
N LEU A 223 19.28 24.89 1.25
CA LEU A 223 19.60 23.86 0.25
C LEU A 223 20.51 24.42 -0.85
N ASP A 224 20.24 25.63 -1.37
CA ASP A 224 21.04 26.26 -2.43
C ASP A 224 22.47 26.51 -1.96
N SER A 225 22.63 27.08 -0.76
CA SER A 225 23.97 27.33 -0.22
C SER A 225 24.72 26.04 0.12
N ASP A 226 24.02 24.99 0.57
CA ASP A 226 24.62 23.69 0.88
C ASP A 226 25.13 23.00 -0.40
N ILE A 227 24.35 23.06 -1.49
CA ILE A 227 24.75 22.54 -2.80
C ILE A 227 25.95 23.31 -3.35
N LEU A 228 25.92 24.65 -3.31
CA LEU A 228 27.01 25.49 -3.79
C LEU A 228 28.31 25.27 -3.00
N ALA A 229 28.21 25.07 -1.68
CA ALA A 229 29.36 24.74 -0.84
C ALA A 229 29.97 23.38 -1.23
N ALA A 230 29.15 22.34 -1.42
CA ALA A 230 29.62 21.03 -1.85
C ALA A 230 30.25 21.05 -3.25
N ILE A 231 29.71 21.85 -4.18
CA ILE A 231 30.33 22.08 -5.50
C ILE A 231 31.73 22.69 -5.35
N GLU A 232 31.89 23.66 -4.45
CA GLU A 232 33.17 24.29 -4.17
C GLU A 232 34.17 23.32 -3.51
N ASP A 233 33.70 22.44 -2.64
CA ASP A 233 34.51 21.36 -2.06
C ASP A 233 35.07 20.43 -3.16
N ILE A 234 34.25 20.05 -4.15
CA ILE A 234 34.71 19.26 -5.31
C ILE A 234 35.80 20.02 -6.08
N LYS A 235 35.59 21.30 -6.39
CA LYS A 235 36.56 22.14 -7.14
C LYS A 235 37.90 22.27 -6.41
N ASN A 236 37.86 22.29 -5.08
CA ASN A 236 39.04 22.38 -4.22
C ASN A 236 39.65 21.02 -3.86
N ASN A 237 39.09 19.91 -4.38
CA ASN A 237 39.49 18.54 -4.03
C ASN A 237 39.44 18.29 -2.51
N ASN A 238 38.44 18.87 -1.85
CA ASN A 238 38.12 18.66 -0.45
C ASN A 238 37.04 17.58 -0.35
N GLU A 239 37.44 16.35 0.00
CA GLU A 239 36.53 15.20 0.18
C GLU A 239 35.47 15.07 -0.95
N PRO A 240 35.88 15.05 -2.23
CA PRO A 240 34.94 15.14 -3.35
C PRO A 240 33.89 14.03 -3.37
N ASP A 241 34.23 12.84 -2.87
CA ASP A 241 33.32 11.69 -2.76
C ASP A 241 32.21 11.91 -1.72
N LEU A 242 32.45 12.71 -0.67
CA LEU A 242 31.41 13.09 0.29
C LEU A 242 30.58 14.27 -0.24
N ALA A 243 31.24 15.24 -0.87
CA ALA A 243 30.60 16.42 -1.43
C ALA A 243 29.56 16.07 -2.49
N VAL A 244 29.83 15.10 -3.38
CA VAL A 244 28.83 14.65 -4.38
C VAL A 244 27.58 14.04 -3.75
N GLN A 245 27.68 13.47 -2.54
CA GLN A 245 26.52 12.92 -1.84
C GLN A 245 25.66 14.03 -1.23
N VAL A 246 26.30 15.08 -0.69
CA VAL A 246 25.58 16.27 -0.25
C VAL A 246 24.78 16.86 -1.41
N ILE A 247 25.36 16.98 -2.61
CA ILE A 247 24.64 17.48 -3.80
C ILE A 247 23.46 16.57 -4.15
N ASP A 248 23.71 15.26 -4.33
CA ASP A 248 22.68 14.31 -4.77
C ASP A 248 21.48 14.23 -3.81
N LYS A 249 21.75 14.07 -2.51
CA LYS A 249 20.68 13.84 -1.53
C LYS A 249 19.92 15.13 -1.21
N THR A 250 20.61 16.28 -1.22
CA THR A 250 19.96 17.59 -1.05
C THR A 250 19.02 17.88 -2.23
N LEU A 251 19.41 17.51 -3.45
CA LEU A 251 18.52 17.61 -4.62
C LEU A 251 17.34 16.64 -4.55
N GLN A 252 17.50 15.43 -4.01
CA GLN A 252 16.35 14.55 -3.75
C GLN A 252 15.37 15.13 -2.72
N ARG A 253 15.89 15.78 -1.65
CA ARG A 253 15.08 16.53 -0.69
C ARG A 253 14.34 17.68 -1.36
N LEU A 254 15.00 18.41 -2.27
CA LEU A 254 14.37 19.48 -3.03
C LEU A 254 13.12 19.00 -3.77
N PHE A 255 13.24 17.92 -4.55
CA PHE A 255 12.11 17.39 -5.30
C PHE A 255 11.01 16.85 -4.39
N TYR A 256 11.35 16.20 -3.26
CA TYR A 256 10.36 15.80 -2.26
C TYR A 256 9.55 16.98 -1.73
N LEU A 257 10.21 18.07 -1.35
CA LEU A 257 9.54 19.28 -0.85
C LEU A 257 8.68 19.94 -1.92
N ALA A 258 9.19 20.03 -3.16
CA ALA A 258 8.44 20.56 -4.29
C ALA A 258 7.15 19.76 -4.56
N ILE A 259 7.21 18.42 -4.49
CA ILE A 259 6.03 17.55 -4.60
C ILE A 259 5.04 17.87 -3.49
N LEU A 260 5.51 17.89 -2.23
CA LEU A 260 4.66 18.10 -1.05
C LEU A 260 3.91 19.44 -1.11
N GLU A 261 4.61 20.51 -1.46
CA GLU A 261 4.03 21.84 -1.66
C GLU A 261 2.89 21.79 -2.69
N ARG A 262 3.19 21.30 -3.91
CA ARG A 262 2.23 21.28 -5.03
C ARG A 262 0.99 20.45 -4.76
N ILE A 263 1.13 19.27 -4.15
CA ILE A 263 -0.04 18.45 -3.78
C ILE A 263 -0.83 19.06 -2.61
N THR A 264 -0.16 19.83 -1.74
CA THR A 264 -0.83 20.55 -0.64
C THR A 264 -1.63 21.73 -1.18
N ASP A 265 -1.05 22.53 -2.06
CA ASP A 265 -1.75 23.63 -2.71
C ASP A 265 -2.97 23.13 -3.49
N VAL A 266 -2.86 21.98 -4.16
CA VAL A 266 -4.01 21.37 -4.84
C VAL A 266 -5.15 21.03 -3.88
N ARG A 267 -4.83 20.52 -2.69
CA ARG A 267 -5.83 20.21 -1.65
C ARG A 267 -6.41 21.49 -1.05
N ASP A 268 -5.57 22.44 -0.67
CA ASP A 268 -5.98 23.65 0.03
C ASP A 268 -6.82 24.56 -0.89
N ASP A 269 -6.48 24.64 -2.17
CA ASP A 269 -7.24 25.38 -3.18
C ASP A 269 -8.29 24.51 -3.90
N PHE A 270 -8.62 23.32 -3.39
CA PHE A 270 -9.52 22.39 -4.10
C PHE A 270 -10.87 23.03 -4.44
N HIS A 271 -11.44 23.84 -3.55
CA HIS A 271 -12.73 24.51 -3.79
C HIS A 271 -12.60 25.73 -4.69
N ASP A 272 -11.69 26.64 -4.34
CA ASP A 272 -11.64 28.00 -4.89
C ASP A 272 -10.71 28.13 -6.11
N GLY A 273 -9.73 27.23 -6.22
CA GLY A 273 -8.76 27.19 -7.30
C GLY A 273 -9.38 26.86 -8.65
N LYS A 274 -8.82 27.43 -9.73
CA LYS A 274 -9.25 27.08 -11.08
C LYS A 274 -8.81 25.66 -11.40
N LYS A 275 -9.71 24.87 -11.98
CA LYS A 275 -9.42 23.50 -12.43
C LYS A 275 -8.16 23.38 -13.29
N SER A 276 -7.89 24.33 -14.18
CA SER A 276 -6.66 24.32 -14.99
C SER A 276 -5.40 24.50 -14.16
N ASP A 277 -5.47 25.34 -13.13
CA ASP A 277 -4.34 25.72 -12.30
C ASP A 277 -4.02 24.56 -11.35
N LEU A 278 -5.05 23.92 -10.77
CA LEU A 278 -4.86 22.71 -9.94
C LEU A 278 -4.30 21.53 -10.75
N LYS A 279 -4.80 21.30 -11.97
CA LYS A 279 -4.27 20.22 -12.82
C LYS A 279 -2.84 20.47 -13.25
N PHE A 280 -2.46 21.73 -13.43
CA PHE A 280 -1.08 22.10 -13.69
C PHE A 280 -0.19 21.76 -12.48
N LEU A 281 -0.58 22.16 -11.26
CA LEU A 281 0.17 21.84 -10.03
C LEU A 281 0.31 20.32 -9.83
N TRP A 282 -0.77 19.56 -10.06
CA TRP A 282 -0.74 18.11 -9.95
C TRP A 282 0.18 17.45 -11.00
N ASP A 283 0.15 17.93 -12.25
CA ASP A 283 1.08 17.50 -13.30
C ASP A 283 2.53 17.87 -12.97
N GLU A 284 2.76 19.03 -12.34
CA GLU A 284 4.08 19.51 -11.94
C GLU A 284 4.65 18.70 -10.76
N ALA A 285 3.81 18.34 -9.78
CA ALA A 285 4.17 17.39 -8.72
C ALA A 285 4.58 16.04 -9.31
N TYR A 286 3.84 15.51 -10.30
CA TYR A 286 4.23 14.28 -10.98
C TYR A 286 5.56 14.44 -11.74
N ALA A 287 5.79 15.59 -12.38
CA ALA A 287 7.06 15.86 -13.05
C ALA A 287 8.23 15.86 -12.06
N ALA A 288 8.09 16.53 -10.91
CA ALA A 288 9.08 16.51 -9.83
C ALA A 288 9.33 15.09 -9.30
N TYR A 289 8.27 14.29 -9.15
CA TYR A 289 8.38 12.89 -8.73
C TYR A 289 9.28 12.04 -9.63
N GLN A 290 9.35 12.33 -10.93
CA GLN A 290 10.25 11.60 -11.85
C GLN A 290 11.73 11.70 -11.46
N ALA A 291 12.15 12.73 -10.72
CA ALA A 291 13.53 12.82 -10.20
C ALA A 291 13.80 11.82 -9.07
N ILE A 292 12.78 11.40 -8.32
CA ILE A 292 12.93 10.55 -7.12
C ILE A 292 12.18 9.21 -7.22
N ALA A 293 11.60 8.90 -8.38
CA ALA A 293 10.90 7.63 -8.61
C ALA A 293 11.81 6.41 -8.32
N GLY A 294 13.09 6.45 -8.71
CA GLY A 294 14.06 5.40 -8.40
C GLY A 294 14.46 5.30 -6.91
N THR A 295 14.05 6.24 -6.08
CA THR A 295 14.16 6.12 -4.61
C THR A 295 12.95 5.37 -4.05
N ALA A 296 11.76 5.52 -4.66
CA ALA A 296 10.55 4.77 -4.32
C ALA A 296 10.55 3.33 -4.86
N ASP A 297 11.24 3.06 -5.96
CA ASP A 297 11.46 1.72 -6.52
C ASP A 297 12.60 0.98 -5.80
N ARG A 298 12.46 0.80 -4.48
CA ARG A 298 13.44 0.11 -3.63
C ARG A 298 12.77 -0.84 -2.68
N GLU A 299 13.36 -2.01 -2.50
CA GLU A 299 12.95 -2.99 -1.52
C GLU A 299 13.21 -2.47 -0.09
N ASN A 300 12.35 -2.90 0.83
CA ASN A 300 12.47 -2.62 2.25
C ASN A 300 13.82 -3.07 2.81
N LYS A 301 14.16 -2.48 3.95
CA LYS A 301 15.32 -2.83 4.75
C LYS A 301 14.85 -3.20 6.14
N VAL A 302 15.27 -4.37 6.61
CA VAL A 302 14.82 -4.96 7.87
C VAL A 302 16.04 -5.34 8.68
N ILE A 303 15.94 -5.21 9.99
CA ILE A 303 16.99 -5.66 10.89
C ILE A 303 17.12 -7.19 10.85
N THR A 304 18.30 -7.74 11.07
CA THR A 304 18.46 -9.20 11.20
C THR A 304 17.90 -9.72 12.52
N GLU A 305 17.57 -11.01 12.59
CA GLU A 305 17.03 -11.67 13.80
C GLU A 305 17.94 -11.47 15.04
N ASP A 306 19.26 -11.42 14.84
CA ASP A 306 20.23 -11.15 15.91
C ASP A 306 20.40 -9.65 16.24
N ARG A 307 19.72 -8.79 15.49
CA ARG A 307 19.67 -7.33 15.61
C ARG A 307 21.00 -6.60 15.42
N THR A 308 21.99 -7.26 14.83
CA THR A 308 23.32 -6.69 14.65
C THR A 308 23.56 -6.07 13.28
N SER A 309 22.74 -6.41 12.29
CA SER A 309 22.86 -5.94 10.91
C SER A 309 21.49 -5.65 10.28
N ILE A 310 21.48 -5.20 9.03
CA ILE A 310 20.30 -4.91 8.23
C ILE A 310 20.40 -5.70 6.94
N GLU A 311 19.28 -6.25 6.46
CA GLU A 311 19.18 -6.99 5.21
C GLU A 311 18.00 -6.50 4.35
N THR A 312 17.95 -6.97 3.10
CA THR A 312 16.84 -6.67 2.19
C THR A 312 15.58 -7.44 2.59
N GLY A 313 14.47 -6.73 2.78
CA GLY A 313 13.15 -7.28 3.06
C GLY A 313 12.27 -7.39 1.82
N SER A 314 10.96 -7.25 2.01
CA SER A 314 9.97 -7.32 0.92
C SER A 314 10.04 -6.11 -0.03
N ASN A 315 9.40 -6.20 -1.20
CA ASN A 315 9.23 -5.04 -2.08
C ASN A 315 7.86 -4.38 -1.78
N PRO A 316 7.84 -3.14 -1.27
CA PRO A 316 6.59 -2.42 -0.97
C PRO A 316 5.90 -1.81 -2.20
N ASN A 317 6.47 -1.94 -3.41
CA ASN A 317 5.92 -1.43 -4.67
C ASN A 317 5.49 0.05 -4.62
N LEU A 318 6.26 0.89 -3.90
CA LEU A 318 5.87 2.28 -3.63
C LEU A 318 5.78 3.12 -4.91
N GLU A 319 6.58 2.81 -5.93
CA GLU A 319 6.51 3.49 -7.23
C GLU A 319 5.13 3.37 -7.87
N ASP A 320 4.60 2.14 -7.91
CA ASP A 320 3.29 1.84 -8.47
C ASP A 320 2.18 2.51 -7.65
N ARG A 321 2.25 2.40 -6.31
CA ARG A 321 1.30 3.04 -5.40
C ARG A 321 1.24 4.56 -5.59
N ILE A 322 2.40 5.22 -5.66
CA ILE A 322 2.49 6.67 -5.91
C ILE A 322 1.91 7.02 -7.29
N THR A 323 2.26 6.25 -8.32
CA THR A 323 1.77 6.48 -9.69
C THR A 323 0.24 6.35 -9.77
N ILE A 324 -0.34 5.35 -9.12
CA ILE A 324 -1.80 5.19 -9.03
C ILE A 324 -2.43 6.37 -8.29
N ALA A 325 -1.82 6.84 -7.21
CA ALA A 325 -2.33 7.98 -6.46
C ALA A 325 -2.36 9.26 -7.32
N PHE A 326 -1.32 9.49 -8.13
CA PHE A 326 -1.35 10.56 -9.12
C PHE A 326 -2.49 10.39 -10.14
N VAL A 327 -2.71 9.18 -10.67
CA VAL A 327 -3.81 8.92 -11.62
C VAL A 327 -5.18 9.18 -10.98
N ARG A 328 -5.39 8.71 -9.75
CA ARG A 328 -6.65 8.87 -9.00
C ARG A 328 -6.91 10.34 -8.67
N GLY A 329 -5.93 11.07 -8.13
CA GLY A 329 -6.08 12.50 -7.85
C GLY A 329 -6.33 13.32 -9.11
N GLN A 330 -5.66 13.02 -10.22
CA GLN A 330 -5.87 13.74 -11.48
C GLN A 330 -7.29 13.57 -12.06
N ASP A 331 -7.91 12.41 -11.84
CA ASP A 331 -9.33 12.19 -12.20
C ASP A 331 -10.28 12.93 -11.26
N ALA A 332 -9.98 12.97 -9.96
CA ALA A 332 -10.77 13.69 -8.95
C ALA A 332 -10.76 15.21 -9.18
N LEU A 333 -9.69 15.77 -9.75
CA LEU A 333 -9.66 17.17 -10.20
C LEU A 333 -10.65 17.48 -11.34
N ASP A 334 -11.40 16.50 -11.85
CA ASP A 334 -12.57 16.79 -12.67
C ASP A 334 -13.77 17.33 -11.89
N ARG A 335 -13.85 17.09 -10.58
CA ARG A 335 -14.94 17.49 -9.67
C ARG A 335 -16.31 17.02 -10.17
N LYS A 336 -16.40 15.75 -10.57
CA LYS A 336 -17.64 15.10 -11.01
C LYS A 336 -18.58 14.87 -9.82
N ASP A 337 -18.02 14.45 -8.70
CA ASP A 337 -18.69 14.34 -7.40
C ASP A 337 -17.87 15.13 -6.40
N HIS A 338 -18.30 16.36 -6.12
CA HIS A 338 -17.42 17.35 -5.51
C HIS A 338 -16.91 16.95 -4.13
N ASP A 339 -17.77 16.33 -3.30
CA ASP A 339 -17.41 15.96 -1.93
C ASP A 339 -16.52 14.70 -1.94
N GLU A 340 -16.86 13.67 -2.74
CA GLU A 340 -16.01 12.47 -2.88
C GLU A 340 -14.68 12.76 -3.57
N ASP A 341 -14.66 13.65 -4.55
CA ASP A 341 -13.45 14.04 -5.26
C ASP A 341 -12.50 14.85 -4.35
N GLU A 342 -13.03 15.66 -3.44
CA GLU A 342 -12.22 16.35 -2.41
C GLU A 342 -11.56 15.35 -1.47
N ILE A 343 -12.34 14.41 -0.94
CA ILE A 343 -11.85 13.32 -0.08
C ILE A 343 -10.78 12.52 -0.83
N THR A 344 -11.04 12.17 -2.09
CA THR A 344 -10.08 11.46 -2.93
C THR A 344 -8.77 12.24 -3.05
N VAL A 345 -8.80 13.54 -3.35
CA VAL A 345 -7.58 14.38 -3.41
C VAL A 345 -6.85 14.37 -2.06
N GLY A 346 -7.58 14.51 -0.95
CA GLY A 346 -7.01 14.45 0.41
C GLY A 346 -6.30 13.13 0.71
N VAL A 347 -6.95 12.00 0.44
CA VAL A 347 -6.40 10.65 0.65
C VAL A 347 -5.20 10.40 -0.27
N GLN A 348 -5.34 10.65 -1.57
CA GLN A 348 -4.25 10.39 -2.53
C GLN A 348 -3.02 11.27 -2.28
N ARG A 349 -3.21 12.50 -1.78
CA ARG A 349 -2.11 13.34 -1.31
C ARG A 349 -1.29 12.64 -0.22
N GLN A 350 -1.94 12.01 0.75
CA GLN A 350 -1.23 11.30 1.83
C GLN A 350 -0.57 10.02 1.33
N VAL A 351 -1.23 9.28 0.44
CA VAL A 351 -0.61 8.12 -0.23
C VAL A 351 0.71 8.52 -0.90
N ILE A 352 0.74 9.64 -1.65
CA ILE A 352 1.98 10.14 -2.26
C ILE A 352 3.01 10.54 -1.19
N ARG A 353 2.60 11.38 -0.25
CA ARG A 353 3.50 11.93 0.78
C ARG A 353 4.15 10.83 1.62
N LEU A 354 3.35 9.95 2.20
CA LEU A 354 3.83 8.95 3.15
C LEU A 354 4.50 7.75 2.48
N SER A 355 4.14 7.43 1.23
CA SER A 355 4.94 6.48 0.42
C SER A 355 6.35 7.03 0.16
N LEU A 356 6.49 8.33 -0.11
CA LEU A 356 7.81 8.96 -0.25
C LEU A 356 8.56 8.99 1.10
N VAL A 357 7.88 9.27 2.21
CA VAL A 357 8.49 9.18 3.55
C VAL A 357 9.02 7.76 3.81
N ARG A 358 8.24 6.72 3.49
CA ARG A 358 8.68 5.32 3.59
C ARG A 358 9.87 5.03 2.67
N ALA A 359 9.87 5.55 1.44
CA ALA A 359 11.00 5.42 0.52
C ALA A 359 12.29 6.04 1.09
N PHE A 360 12.21 7.19 1.77
CA PHE A 360 13.37 7.81 2.42
C PHE A 360 13.76 7.11 3.73
N TYR A 361 12.83 6.53 4.48
CA TYR A 361 13.14 5.62 5.59
C TYR A 361 13.96 4.41 5.10
N ILE A 362 13.51 3.76 4.01
CA ILE A 362 14.23 2.66 3.37
C ILE A 362 15.63 3.12 2.93
N ALA A 363 15.74 4.32 2.36
CA ALA A 363 17.02 4.89 1.96
C ALA A 363 17.97 5.04 3.17
N VAL A 364 17.51 5.62 4.28
CA VAL A 364 18.32 5.74 5.51
C VAL A 364 18.82 4.37 5.97
N LEU A 365 17.95 3.37 6.08
CA LEU A 365 18.35 2.03 6.51
C LEU A 365 19.32 1.34 5.54
N ARG A 366 19.16 1.56 4.23
CA ARG A 366 20.08 1.06 3.20
C ARG A 366 21.48 1.66 3.34
N GLU A 367 21.57 2.94 3.70
CA GLU A 367 22.86 3.57 3.96
C GLU A 367 23.48 3.08 5.29
N VAL A 368 22.66 2.87 6.33
CA VAL A 368 23.12 2.29 7.60
C VAL A 368 23.66 0.87 7.42
N GLU A 369 23.00 0.03 6.62
CA GLU A 369 23.52 -1.27 6.17
C GLU A 369 24.90 -1.11 5.52
N GLY A 370 25.04 -0.13 4.62
CA GLY A 370 26.31 0.21 3.99
C GLY A 370 27.40 0.56 5.01
N VAL A 371 27.09 1.36 6.02
CA VAL A 371 28.03 1.68 7.11
C VAL A 371 28.44 0.43 7.87
N LEU A 372 27.47 -0.36 8.34
CA LEU A 372 27.71 -1.57 9.14
C LEU A 372 28.58 -2.59 8.40
N ASN A 373 28.38 -2.74 7.09
CA ASN A 373 29.12 -3.68 6.26
C ASN A 373 30.56 -3.23 5.95
N ASN A 374 30.90 -1.95 6.16
CA ASN A 374 32.20 -1.40 5.74
C ASN A 374 33.00 -0.77 6.88
N LYS A 375 32.39 -0.42 8.03
CA LYS A 375 33.05 0.34 9.11
C LYS A 375 34.35 -0.27 9.63
N ASP A 376 34.49 -1.59 9.59
CA ASP A 376 35.69 -2.31 10.04
C ASP A 376 36.70 -2.62 8.92
N SER A 377 36.26 -2.61 7.65
CA SER A 377 37.06 -3.05 6.50
C SER A 377 37.46 -1.94 5.53
N ASP A 378 36.62 -0.93 5.38
CA ASP A 378 36.75 0.17 4.42
C ASP A 378 36.09 1.43 4.99
N GLN A 379 36.87 2.17 5.79
CA GLN A 379 36.39 3.36 6.49
C GLN A 379 36.00 4.49 5.54
N GLU A 380 36.71 4.66 4.42
CA GLU A 380 36.41 5.70 3.44
C GLU A 380 35.03 5.47 2.81
N LYS A 381 34.76 4.22 2.43
CA LYS A 381 33.43 3.84 1.92
C LYS A 381 32.34 3.91 2.99
N ALA A 382 32.65 3.53 4.23
CA ALA A 382 31.71 3.67 5.34
C ALA A 382 31.33 5.13 5.61
N LEU A 383 32.28 6.07 5.52
CA LEU A 383 32.00 7.51 5.65
C LEU A 383 31.10 8.03 4.52
N VAL A 384 31.25 7.52 3.30
CA VAL A 384 30.34 7.84 2.19
C VAL A 384 28.91 7.42 2.54
N TYR A 385 28.71 6.17 2.96
CA TYR A 385 27.39 5.69 3.38
C TYR A 385 26.83 6.48 4.58
N GLN A 386 27.67 6.78 5.58
CA GLN A 386 27.26 7.56 6.74
C GLN A 386 26.78 8.95 6.33
N LYS A 387 27.49 9.60 5.38
CA LYS A 387 27.10 10.89 4.80
C LYS A 387 25.80 10.79 4.01
N GLU A 388 25.60 9.75 3.21
CA GLU A 388 24.34 9.53 2.48
C GLU A 388 23.16 9.37 3.47
N GLY A 389 23.35 8.56 4.52
CA GLY A 389 22.34 8.34 5.56
C GLY A 389 21.99 9.60 6.33
N GLU A 390 22.99 10.42 6.69
CA GLU A 390 22.78 11.73 7.33
C GLU A 390 21.87 12.63 6.49
N VAL A 391 22.16 12.79 5.20
CA VAL A 391 21.42 13.74 4.36
C VAL A 391 20.03 13.21 4.03
N TYR A 392 19.86 11.89 3.83
CA TYR A 392 18.53 11.28 3.71
C TYR A 392 17.70 11.45 4.98
N TYR A 393 18.30 11.27 6.15
CA TYR A 393 17.59 11.42 7.42
C TYR A 393 16.98 12.80 7.61
N ARG A 394 17.63 13.87 7.13
CA ARG A 394 17.09 15.25 7.16
C ARG A 394 15.74 15.40 6.46
N ILE A 395 15.38 14.49 5.55
CA ILE A 395 14.07 14.47 4.86
C ILE A 395 12.97 13.97 5.79
N ILE A 396 13.29 12.97 6.61
CA ILE A 396 12.33 12.33 7.52
C ILE A 396 12.50 12.74 8.99
N GLU A 397 13.46 13.61 9.31
CA GLU A 397 13.80 14.04 10.67
C GLU A 397 12.57 14.59 11.41
N GLU A 398 11.70 15.34 10.74
CA GLU A 398 10.49 15.87 11.37
C GLU A 398 9.58 14.74 11.87
N PHE A 399 9.48 13.64 11.13
CA PHE A 399 8.60 12.51 11.44
C PHE A 399 9.03 11.79 12.71
N VAL A 400 10.33 11.83 13.02
CA VAL A 400 10.88 11.26 14.25
C VAL A 400 10.92 12.28 15.38
N SER A 401 11.48 13.46 15.14
CA SER A 401 11.78 14.45 16.18
C SER A 401 10.56 15.01 16.90
N ARG A 402 9.37 15.01 16.27
CA ARG A 402 8.12 15.47 16.90
C ARG A 402 7.76 14.63 18.13
N ASP A 403 7.81 13.31 17.98
CA ASP A 403 7.30 12.36 18.99
C ASP A 403 8.43 11.56 19.67
N ASN A 404 9.64 11.59 19.11
CA ASN A 404 10.86 11.01 19.69
C ASN A 404 12.07 11.97 19.58
N PRO A 405 12.06 13.13 20.27
CA PRO A 405 13.13 14.12 20.18
C PRO A 405 14.47 13.64 20.76
N GLU A 406 14.47 12.77 21.78
CA GLU A 406 15.70 12.20 22.33
C GLU A 406 16.31 11.18 21.36
N GLY A 407 15.48 10.30 20.79
CA GLY A 407 15.90 9.37 19.75
C GLY A 407 16.41 10.05 18.48
N ASN A 408 15.82 11.19 18.10
CA ASN A 408 16.34 12.01 17.00
C ASN A 408 17.82 12.37 17.18
N GLU A 409 18.21 12.81 18.38
CA GLU A 409 19.59 13.17 18.67
C GLU A 409 20.51 11.93 18.72
N ILE A 410 20.00 10.78 19.14
CA ILE A 410 20.72 9.49 19.06
C ILE A 410 20.98 9.10 17.60
N ILE A 411 19.96 9.17 16.74
CA ILE A 411 20.08 8.87 15.30
C ILE A 411 21.13 9.79 14.67
N LYS A 412 21.04 11.11 14.92
CA LYS A 412 22.00 12.08 14.39
C LYS A 412 23.42 11.82 14.87
N SER A 413 23.59 11.43 16.13
CA SER A 413 24.90 11.07 16.67
C SER A 413 25.50 9.86 15.93
N GLN A 414 24.70 8.87 15.54
CA GLN A 414 25.19 7.72 14.77
C GLN A 414 25.47 8.08 13.30
N LEU A 415 24.68 8.97 12.70
CA LEU A 415 24.86 9.40 11.31
C LEU A 415 25.95 10.47 11.13
N THR A 416 26.53 11.02 12.20
CA THR A 416 27.57 12.07 12.11
C THR A 416 28.78 11.83 13.01
N GLY A 417 28.71 10.87 13.92
CA GLY A 417 29.74 10.55 14.91
C GLY A 417 30.69 9.43 14.48
N ASP A 418 31.29 8.76 15.47
CA ASP A 418 32.23 7.66 15.22
C ASP A 418 31.52 6.48 14.56
N LEU A 419 32.11 5.95 13.49
CA LEU A 419 31.61 4.76 12.79
C LEU A 419 31.48 3.55 13.72
N ALA A 420 32.32 3.46 14.76
CA ALA A 420 32.27 2.38 15.74
C ALA A 420 30.95 2.36 16.53
N ASP A 421 30.32 3.53 16.71
CA ASP A 421 29.09 3.69 17.50
C ASP A 421 27.81 3.39 16.71
N VAL A 422 27.92 3.19 15.39
CA VAL A 422 26.76 2.86 14.53
C VAL A 422 26.25 1.46 14.86
N ASN A 423 24.98 1.39 15.28
CA ASN A 423 24.29 0.21 15.78
C ASN A 423 22.90 0.07 15.12
N ALA A 424 22.67 -1.09 14.49
CA ALA A 424 21.41 -1.37 13.77
C ALA A 424 20.18 -1.28 14.68
N ASP A 425 20.18 -2.00 15.81
CA ASP A 425 19.02 -2.07 16.71
C ASP A 425 18.64 -0.72 17.30
N THR A 426 19.64 0.08 17.68
CA THR A 426 19.40 1.43 18.19
C THR A 426 18.80 2.33 17.11
N LEU A 427 19.36 2.35 15.89
CA LEU A 427 18.81 3.18 14.81
C LEU A 427 17.39 2.79 14.44
N VAL A 428 17.13 1.49 14.24
CA VAL A 428 15.79 0.99 13.90
C VAL A 428 14.80 1.27 15.03
N SER A 429 15.17 1.00 16.29
CA SER A 429 14.31 1.27 17.45
C SER A 429 13.93 2.75 17.57
N GLU A 430 14.89 3.66 17.44
CA GLU A 430 14.61 5.09 17.58
C GLU A 430 13.80 5.65 16.41
N LEU A 431 14.02 5.14 15.19
CA LEU A 431 13.16 5.48 14.04
C LEU A 431 11.73 4.99 14.28
N SER A 432 11.56 3.71 14.65
CA SER A 432 10.24 3.10 14.89
C SER A 432 9.46 3.85 15.98
N LYS A 433 10.08 4.21 17.11
CA LYS A 433 9.43 5.03 18.16
C LYS A 433 8.86 6.35 17.62
N GLY A 434 9.59 7.01 16.72
CA GLY A 434 9.11 8.22 16.04
C GLY A 434 7.83 7.96 15.24
N PHE A 435 7.83 6.92 14.41
CA PHE A 435 6.68 6.55 13.58
C PHE A 435 5.49 6.00 14.39
N ILE A 436 5.72 5.27 15.48
CA ILE A 436 4.65 4.86 16.42
C ILE A 436 3.95 6.11 16.98
N GLY A 437 4.71 7.13 17.36
CA GLY A 437 4.16 8.41 17.80
C GLY A 437 3.30 9.09 16.73
N ARG A 438 3.69 8.96 15.45
CA ARG A 438 2.86 9.41 14.31
C ARG A 438 1.53 8.67 14.26
N VAL A 439 1.54 7.34 14.29
CA VAL A 439 0.31 6.53 14.26
C VAL A 439 -0.64 6.94 15.38
N ARG A 440 -0.16 7.04 16.62
CA ARG A 440 -0.98 7.46 17.77
C ARG A 440 -1.62 8.83 17.58
N GLY A 441 -0.87 9.79 17.06
CA GLY A 441 -1.41 11.13 16.74
C GLY A 441 -2.51 11.09 15.67
N GLU A 442 -2.42 10.18 14.70
CA GLU A 442 -3.46 10.03 13.68
C GLU A 442 -4.70 9.30 14.22
N LEU A 443 -4.56 8.35 15.15
CA LEU A 443 -5.71 7.75 15.85
C LEU A 443 -6.49 8.81 16.64
N GLU A 444 -5.80 9.71 17.36
CA GLU A 444 -6.44 10.82 18.09
C GLU A 444 -7.13 11.82 17.14
N SER A 445 -6.51 12.09 15.99
CA SER A 445 -7.07 12.97 14.95
C SER A 445 -8.30 12.34 14.30
N ASN A 446 -8.27 11.03 14.05
CA ASN A 446 -9.40 10.27 13.53
C ASN A 446 -10.60 10.29 14.49
N GLU A 447 -10.37 10.02 15.78
CA GLU A 447 -11.41 10.13 16.81
C GLU A 447 -12.02 11.55 16.81
N SER A 448 -11.18 12.57 16.69
CA SER A 448 -11.63 13.97 16.64
C SER A 448 -12.48 14.27 15.41
N ALA A 449 -12.09 13.78 14.23
CA ALA A 449 -12.83 13.95 12.98
C ALA A 449 -14.20 13.22 13.02
N LEU A 450 -14.21 11.98 13.50
CA LEU A 450 -15.45 11.22 13.73
C LEU A 450 -16.36 11.94 14.73
N ASN A 451 -15.79 12.51 15.79
CA ASN A 451 -16.53 13.31 16.75
C ASN A 451 -17.15 14.57 16.15
N ALA A 452 -16.47 15.19 15.20
CA ALA A 452 -16.98 16.29 14.39
C ALA A 452 -17.97 15.85 13.29
N ASN A 453 -18.14 14.54 13.05
CA ASN A 453 -18.88 13.98 11.93
C ASN A 453 -18.31 14.45 10.58
N ASP A 454 -16.99 14.56 10.50
CA ASP A 454 -16.25 14.89 9.30
C ASP A 454 -15.71 13.60 8.67
N ARG A 455 -16.43 13.07 7.69
CA ARG A 455 -16.04 11.83 6.99
C ARG A 455 -14.72 12.00 6.24
N GLY A 456 -14.48 13.16 5.63
CA GLY A 456 -13.29 13.37 4.82
C GLY A 456 -12.03 13.35 5.67
N ASP A 457 -12.02 14.12 6.75
CA ASP A 457 -10.89 14.12 7.69
C ASP A 457 -10.73 12.76 8.40
N ALA A 458 -11.83 12.04 8.70
CA ALA A 458 -11.76 10.70 9.26
C ALA A 458 -11.08 9.71 8.28
N MET A 459 -11.47 9.70 7.01
CA MET A 459 -10.83 8.83 6.00
C MET A 459 -9.36 9.18 5.78
N VAL A 460 -9.01 10.47 5.75
CA VAL A 460 -7.63 10.93 5.59
C VAL A 460 -6.76 10.48 6.76
N THR A 461 -7.21 10.69 8.00
CA THR A 461 -6.46 10.32 9.21
C THR A 461 -6.33 8.80 9.39
N ALA A 462 -7.35 8.02 9.01
CA ALA A 462 -7.26 6.56 9.00
C ALA A 462 -6.24 6.05 7.96
N GLU A 463 -6.21 6.63 6.75
CA GLU A 463 -5.20 6.30 5.74
C GLU A 463 -3.79 6.71 6.22
N GLU A 464 -3.63 7.85 6.90
CA GLU A 464 -2.34 8.24 7.49
C GLU A 464 -1.87 7.25 8.56
N ALA A 465 -2.77 6.78 9.44
CA ALA A 465 -2.46 5.76 10.45
C ALA A 465 -1.95 4.45 9.81
N LEU A 466 -2.61 4.00 8.72
CA LEU A 466 -2.18 2.84 7.94
C LEU A 466 -0.78 3.07 7.35
N LEU A 467 -0.61 4.16 6.60
CA LEU A 467 0.63 4.49 5.89
C LEU A 467 1.84 4.66 6.84
N TYR A 468 1.65 5.24 8.02
CA TYR A 468 2.71 5.32 9.01
C TYR A 468 3.05 3.97 9.63
N SER A 469 2.05 3.12 9.87
CA SER A 469 2.26 1.78 10.44
C SER A 469 3.09 0.91 9.51
N GLU A 470 2.77 0.96 8.21
CA GLU A 470 3.49 0.24 7.16
C GLU A 470 5.01 0.49 7.12
N VAL A 471 5.50 1.61 7.67
CA VAL A 471 6.94 1.92 7.73
C VAL A 471 7.69 0.91 8.60
N PHE A 472 7.08 0.40 9.67
CA PHE A 472 7.75 -0.46 10.65
C PHE A 472 7.17 -1.89 10.74
N LEU A 473 6.20 -2.26 9.91
CA LEU A 473 5.55 -3.58 9.97
C LEU A 473 6.52 -4.76 9.91
N GLU A 474 7.52 -4.75 9.02
CA GLU A 474 8.48 -5.87 8.94
C GLU A 474 9.37 -5.99 10.21
N ASP A 475 9.69 -4.87 10.88
CA ASP A 475 10.40 -4.95 12.18
C ASP A 475 9.45 -5.35 13.32
N LEU A 476 8.17 -4.95 13.25
CA LEU A 476 7.13 -5.40 14.17
C LEU A 476 6.94 -6.92 14.06
N GLU A 477 6.78 -7.46 12.84
CA GLU A 477 6.70 -8.90 12.59
C GLU A 477 7.92 -9.63 13.15
N LEU A 478 9.14 -9.10 12.92
CA LEU A 478 10.36 -9.72 13.43
C LEU A 478 10.40 -9.77 14.97
N ARG A 479 9.86 -8.75 15.66
CA ARG A 479 9.96 -8.64 17.12
C ARG A 479 8.80 -9.28 17.88
N LEU A 480 7.59 -9.22 17.33
CA LEU A 480 6.37 -9.74 17.96
C LEU A 480 5.91 -11.07 17.34
N GLY A 481 6.03 -11.19 16.02
CA GLY A 481 5.61 -12.34 15.24
C GLY A 481 4.56 -11.99 14.18
N ALA A 482 4.31 -12.92 13.27
CA ALA A 482 3.34 -12.75 12.18
C ALA A 482 1.90 -12.53 12.67
N ASP A 483 1.49 -13.18 13.77
CA ASP A 483 0.13 -13.04 14.29
C ASP A 483 -0.20 -11.56 14.65
N ASP A 484 0.72 -10.87 15.35
CA ASP A 484 0.53 -9.45 15.72
C ASP A 484 0.65 -8.51 14.51
N SER A 485 1.49 -8.86 13.52
CA SER A 485 1.63 -8.08 12.29
C SER A 485 0.40 -8.19 11.38
N GLU A 486 -0.13 -9.39 11.20
CA GLU A 486 -1.37 -9.62 10.46
C GLU A 486 -2.56 -8.95 11.17
N GLU A 487 -2.63 -9.05 12.51
CA GLU A 487 -3.72 -8.42 13.27
C GLU A 487 -3.69 -6.89 13.12
N ILE A 488 -2.54 -6.23 13.26
CA ILE A 488 -2.47 -4.76 13.12
C ILE A 488 -2.84 -4.30 11.71
N GLU A 489 -2.42 -5.02 10.67
CA GLU A 489 -2.81 -4.72 9.28
C GLU A 489 -4.32 -4.81 9.10
N ASP A 490 -4.93 -5.92 9.55
CA ASP A 490 -6.39 -6.13 9.45
C ASP A 490 -7.16 -5.01 10.15
N VAL A 491 -6.80 -4.67 11.40
CA VAL A 491 -7.54 -3.63 12.15
C VAL A 491 -7.30 -2.22 11.64
N LEU A 492 -6.21 -1.95 10.92
CA LEU A 492 -6.01 -0.68 10.21
C LEU A 492 -6.97 -0.54 9.03
N TYR A 493 -7.26 -1.62 8.30
CA TYR A 493 -8.31 -1.63 7.28
C TYR A 493 -9.71 -1.50 7.91
N GLU A 494 -9.98 -2.17 9.03
CA GLU A 494 -11.24 -1.98 9.77
C GLU A 494 -11.43 -0.52 10.23
N LEU A 495 -10.35 0.17 10.64
CA LEU A 495 -10.39 1.59 10.98
C LEU A 495 -10.75 2.46 9.78
N LYS A 496 -10.22 2.16 8.59
CA LYS A 496 -10.56 2.85 7.34
C LYS A 496 -12.04 2.67 6.99
N ASP A 497 -12.53 1.44 7.00
CA ASP A 497 -13.93 1.13 6.71
C ASP A 497 -14.87 1.83 7.71
N ALA A 498 -14.54 1.77 9.01
CA ALA A 498 -15.29 2.47 10.04
C ALA A 498 -15.27 4.00 9.85
N SER A 499 -14.15 4.56 9.37
CA SER A 499 -14.02 5.99 9.08
C SER A 499 -14.87 6.42 7.89
N ASP A 500 -14.92 5.61 6.83
CA ASP A 500 -15.79 5.82 5.68
C ASP A 500 -17.27 5.79 6.06
N GLU A 501 -17.66 4.83 6.91
CA GLU A 501 -19.02 4.69 7.42
C GLU A 501 -19.38 5.71 8.53
N VAL A 502 -18.41 6.48 9.02
CA VAL A 502 -18.53 7.36 10.20
C VAL A 502 -19.01 6.57 11.44
N ASN A 503 -18.56 5.32 11.56
CA ASN A 503 -18.92 4.38 12.61
C ASN A 503 -17.93 4.43 13.77
N LYS A 504 -18.25 5.30 14.75
CA LYS A 504 -17.43 5.54 15.95
C LYS A 504 -17.15 4.29 16.77
N GLU A 505 -18.14 3.42 16.95
CA GLU A 505 -17.99 2.23 17.81
C GLU A 505 -16.97 1.25 17.23
N ASN A 506 -17.00 1.05 15.92
CA ASN A 506 -16.04 0.21 15.23
C ASN A 506 -14.64 0.86 15.20
N ALA A 507 -14.57 2.17 14.91
CA ALA A 507 -13.30 2.90 14.89
C ALA A 507 -12.61 2.93 16.27
N ASP A 508 -13.37 3.12 17.35
CA ASP A 508 -12.86 3.06 18.73
C ASP A 508 -12.32 1.67 19.07
N THR A 509 -12.98 0.62 18.57
CA THR A 509 -12.55 -0.77 18.78
C THR A 509 -11.24 -1.05 18.05
N ALA A 510 -11.16 -0.70 16.76
CA ALA A 510 -9.95 -0.84 15.96
C ALA A 510 -8.78 -0.06 16.57
N SER A 511 -9.01 1.21 16.95
CA SER A 511 -7.99 2.08 17.55
C SER A 511 -7.42 1.53 18.86
N GLN A 512 -8.25 0.89 19.69
CA GLN A 512 -7.80 0.24 20.93
C GLN A 512 -6.92 -0.98 20.66
N THR A 513 -7.27 -1.80 19.67
CA THR A 513 -6.46 -2.95 19.26
C THR A 513 -5.12 -2.49 18.70
N ILE A 514 -5.13 -1.53 17.77
CA ILE A 514 -3.90 -0.91 17.21
C ILE A 514 -3.00 -0.43 18.35
N SER A 515 -3.54 0.37 19.28
CA SER A 515 -2.78 0.92 20.40
C SER A 515 -2.16 -0.19 21.29
N THR A 516 -2.86 -1.29 21.50
CA THR A 516 -2.37 -2.43 22.30
C THR A 516 -1.19 -3.13 21.63
N ILE A 517 -1.25 -3.32 20.31
CA ILE A 517 -0.16 -3.92 19.54
C ILE A 517 1.05 -2.96 19.52
N LEU A 518 0.81 -1.67 19.30
CA LEU A 518 1.87 -0.65 19.32
C LEU A 518 2.57 -0.57 20.69
N ASP A 519 1.82 -0.66 21.79
CA ASP A 519 2.41 -0.72 23.14
C ASP A 519 3.28 -1.97 23.31
N SER A 520 2.84 -3.12 22.78
CA SER A 520 3.61 -4.37 22.82
C SER A 520 4.89 -4.26 22.01
N TYR A 521 4.82 -3.66 20.82
CA TYR A 521 5.96 -3.42 19.93
C TYR A 521 6.96 -2.46 20.58
N GLU A 522 6.49 -1.33 21.11
CA GLU A 522 7.35 -0.34 21.78
C GLU A 522 8.08 -0.93 23.00
N ASN A 523 7.44 -1.84 23.75
CA ASN A 523 8.05 -2.53 24.89
C ASN A 523 9.21 -3.48 24.53
N VAL A 524 9.34 -3.88 23.26
CA VAL A 524 10.42 -4.74 22.75
C VAL A 524 11.46 -3.98 21.92
N LEU A 525 11.29 -2.66 21.78
CA LEU A 525 12.32 -1.72 21.33
C LEU A 525 13.29 -1.41 22.48
N LEU A 526 14.50 -0.93 22.14
CA LEU A 526 15.59 -0.67 23.10
C LEU A 526 15.30 0.44 24.12
#